data_AF-A0A3M1YVL0-F1
#
_entry.id   AF-A0A3M1YVL0-F1
#
_cell.length_a   1.000
_cell.length_b   1.000
_cell.length_c   1.000
_cell.angle_alpha   90.00
_cell.angle_beta   90.00
_cell.angle_gamma   90.00
#
_symmetry.space_group_name_H-M   'P 1'
#
loop_
_entity.id
_entity.type
_entity.pdbx_description
1 polymer ?
#
loop_
_entity_poly.entity_id
_entity_poly.type
_entity_poly.pdbx_seq_one_letter_code
_entity_poly.pdbx_strand_id
1 'polypeptide(L)'
;MKTSRLLLIVTIAFIWGAALTWSVVIAQEPTPTPNPYILPTLPPLPDETPQGTVLDTAAVQPSPTPTVVLGDHYVMERPIYRDATNGRSDWVDRTYPYGGTQYGEREVHHGVEFANPRFTPVLAVADGRVVFAGEDDQTLLGPTFDFYGNVVILEHHRLLSPEGLPVYTLYGHLQEIGVEVGDIVHAGNPIGKVGDSGIAIGPHLHFEVRVGDPFDYSATRNPDLWLKPWRGFGTLAGFVSDIEGNPVYGIVITVQSERVWRETYTYGDDSVNSDPAWGENFTLGDLPADDYDVFIRDEDGQLLFRELVPVESGQTTFIEIQLPINTEEE
;
A
#
# COMPACT_ATOMS: atom_id res chain seq x y z
N MET A 1 -6.63 19.94 49.12
CA MET A 1 -7.08 18.54 49.23
C MET A 1 -6.08 17.68 48.49
N LYS A 2 -5.69 16.55 49.10
CA LYS A 2 -4.52 15.74 48.78
C LYS A 2 -4.56 15.13 47.36
N THR A 3 -3.39 15.18 46.74
CA THR A 3 -2.91 14.44 45.56
C THR A 3 -2.95 12.92 45.77
N SER A 4 -3.08 12.14 44.68
CA SER A 4 -1.97 11.34 44.14
C SER A 4 -2.43 10.28 43.13
N ARG A 5 -1.69 10.18 42.02
CA ARG A 5 -1.70 9.14 40.99
C ARG A 5 -1.45 7.76 41.62
N LEU A 6 -2.13 6.72 41.13
CA LEU A 6 -1.81 5.33 41.48
C LEU A 6 -0.98 4.70 40.34
N LEU A 7 0.25 4.36 40.69
CA LEU A 7 1.21 3.56 39.94
C LEU A 7 0.86 2.08 40.17
N LEU A 8 0.67 1.28 39.12
CA LEU A 8 0.52 -0.17 39.27
C LEU A 8 1.89 -0.83 39.08
N ILE A 9 2.46 -1.30 40.19
CA ILE A 9 3.64 -2.17 40.20
C ILE A 9 3.13 -3.60 40.03
N VAL A 10 3.54 -4.29 38.96
CA VAL A 10 3.29 -5.72 38.77
C VAL A 10 4.49 -6.48 39.33
N THR A 11 4.30 -7.16 40.46
CA THR A 11 5.26 -8.11 41.00
C THR A 11 4.85 -9.52 40.58
N ILE A 12 5.70 -10.17 39.77
CA ILE A 12 5.53 -11.58 39.41
C ILE A 12 6.04 -12.44 40.57
N ALA A 13 5.17 -13.28 41.13
CA ALA A 13 5.54 -14.38 42.01
C ALA A 13 4.90 -15.67 41.50
N PHE A 14 5.74 -16.58 41.02
CA PHE A 14 5.41 -17.95 40.62
C PHE A 14 5.21 -18.83 41.87
N ILE A 15 4.04 -19.42 42.08
CA ILE A 15 3.87 -20.67 42.86
C ILE A 15 2.77 -21.53 42.22
N TRP A 16 3.07 -22.83 42.17
CA TRP A 16 2.37 -23.96 41.55
C TRP A 16 0.91 -24.22 41.98
N GLY A 17 0.13 -24.72 41.01
CA GLY A 17 -0.72 -25.90 41.22
C GLY A 17 -2.16 -25.69 41.69
N ALA A 18 -3.10 -25.55 40.75
CA ALA A 18 -4.40 -26.24 40.69
C ALA A 18 -5.32 -25.50 39.70
N ALA A 19 -5.80 -26.21 38.68
CA ALA A 19 -6.82 -25.69 37.77
C ALA A 19 -8.18 -25.65 38.47
N LEU A 20 -8.77 -24.46 38.59
CA LEU A 20 -10.16 -24.24 38.99
C LEU A 20 -10.87 -23.59 37.80
N THR A 21 -11.66 -24.37 37.06
CA THR A 21 -12.56 -23.86 36.04
C THR A 21 -13.81 -23.27 36.71
N TRP A 22 -14.03 -21.98 36.56
CA TRP A 22 -15.31 -21.34 36.91
C TRP A 22 -16.14 -21.17 35.64
N SER A 23 -17.28 -21.86 35.56
CA SER A 23 -18.29 -21.63 34.54
C SER A 23 -19.18 -20.47 34.98
N VAL A 24 -19.11 -19.33 34.30
CA VAL A 24 -20.09 -18.25 34.45
C VAL A 24 -21.25 -18.55 33.51
N VAL A 25 -22.42 -18.88 34.07
CA VAL A 25 -23.69 -18.90 33.33
C VAL A 25 -24.26 -17.49 33.37
N ILE A 26 -24.20 -16.78 32.24
CA ILE A 26 -24.95 -15.53 32.06
C ILE A 26 -26.34 -15.91 31.55
N ALA A 27 -27.37 -15.60 32.35
CA ALA A 27 -28.74 -15.70 31.90
C ALA A 27 -29.00 -14.64 30.81
N GLN A 28 -29.44 -15.08 29.63
CA GLN A 28 -29.92 -14.16 28.59
C GLN A 28 -31.33 -13.68 28.96
N GLU A 29 -31.52 -12.36 29.04
CA GLU A 29 -32.85 -11.76 29.07
C GLU A 29 -33.55 -11.94 27.71
N PRO A 30 -34.89 -12.10 27.68
CA PRO A 30 -35.62 -12.32 26.43
C PRO A 30 -35.57 -11.06 25.54
N THR A 31 -35.28 -11.28 24.25
CA THR A 31 -35.28 -10.26 23.21
C THR A 31 -36.68 -9.66 23.03
N PRO A 32 -36.85 -8.32 23.01
CA PRO A 32 -38.13 -7.72 22.65
C PRO A 32 -38.41 -7.88 21.14
N THR A 33 -39.63 -8.26 20.80
CA THR A 33 -40.15 -8.36 19.43
C THR A 33 -40.15 -6.98 18.74
N PRO A 34 -39.74 -6.84 17.47
CA PRO A 34 -39.79 -5.55 16.80
C PRO A 34 -41.24 -5.16 16.46
N ASN A 35 -41.60 -3.93 16.84
CA ASN A 35 -42.86 -3.28 16.47
C ASN A 35 -42.74 -2.77 15.02
N PRO A 36 -43.73 -2.95 14.12
CA PRO A 36 -43.62 -2.46 12.76
C PRO A 36 -43.70 -0.92 12.73
N TYR A 37 -42.64 -0.28 12.23
CA TYR A 37 -42.61 1.15 11.97
C TYR A 37 -43.54 1.47 10.78
N ILE A 38 -44.56 2.28 11.02
CA ILE A 38 -45.36 2.94 9.97
C ILE A 38 -44.63 4.24 9.61
N LEU A 39 -44.19 4.37 8.36
CA LEU A 39 -43.67 5.63 7.81
C LEU A 39 -44.79 6.67 7.70
N PRO A 40 -44.57 7.93 8.12
CA PRO A 40 -45.50 9.01 7.80
C PRO A 40 -45.44 9.34 6.30
N THR A 41 -46.59 9.44 5.66
CA THR A 41 -46.72 9.90 4.27
C THR A 41 -46.38 11.39 4.17
N LEU A 42 -45.40 11.74 3.34
CA LEU A 42 -45.08 13.13 3.00
C LEU A 42 -46.25 13.79 2.23
N PRO A 43 -46.56 15.07 2.46
CA PRO A 43 -47.51 15.81 1.63
C PRO A 43 -46.94 16.06 0.22
N PRO A 44 -47.79 16.17 -0.81
CA PRO A 44 -47.33 16.47 -2.17
C PRO A 44 -46.74 17.88 -2.26
N LEU A 45 -45.63 18.00 -2.99
CA LEU A 45 -45.01 19.28 -3.34
C LEU A 45 -45.91 20.08 -4.31
N PRO A 46 -45.98 21.43 -4.19
CA PRO A 46 -46.74 22.26 -5.11
C PRO A 46 -46.09 22.31 -6.50
N ASP A 47 -46.95 22.22 -7.50
CA ASP A 47 -46.64 22.33 -8.93
C ASP A 47 -46.59 23.82 -9.31
N GLU A 48 -45.39 24.37 -9.39
CA GLU A 48 -45.15 25.73 -9.88
C GLU A 48 -44.10 25.64 -11.00
N THR A 49 -44.55 25.80 -12.23
CA THR A 49 -43.71 25.95 -13.42
C THR A 49 -43.33 27.43 -13.59
N PRO A 50 -42.05 27.81 -13.59
CA PRO A 50 -41.64 29.12 -14.09
C PRO A 50 -41.08 28.99 -15.51
N GLN A 51 -41.67 29.75 -16.43
CA GLN A 51 -41.29 29.86 -17.83
C GLN A 51 -40.40 31.11 -18.04
N GLY A 52 -39.21 30.92 -18.62
CA GLY A 52 -38.26 31.97 -19.05
C GLY A 52 -37.11 32.20 -18.05
N THR A 53 -35.82 32.21 -18.40
CA THR A 53 -35.15 32.75 -19.59
C THR A 53 -33.81 32.03 -19.74
N VAL A 54 -33.41 31.73 -20.98
CA VAL A 54 -32.18 31.00 -21.31
C VAL A 54 -30.95 31.85 -20.96
N LEU A 55 -30.17 31.42 -19.96
CA LEU A 55 -28.78 31.83 -19.78
C LEU A 55 -27.90 30.63 -20.09
N ASP A 56 -27.31 30.70 -21.28
CA ASP A 56 -26.20 29.88 -21.73
C ASP A 56 -24.98 30.18 -20.86
N THR A 57 -24.74 29.33 -19.87
CA THR A 57 -23.42 29.17 -19.25
C THR A 57 -23.06 27.71 -19.43
N ALA A 58 -22.30 27.47 -20.51
CA ALA A 58 -21.62 26.23 -20.83
C ALA A 58 -21.24 25.44 -19.58
N ALA A 59 -21.66 24.17 -19.57
CA ALA A 59 -21.09 23.17 -18.69
C ALA A 59 -19.57 23.23 -18.86
N VAL A 60 -18.84 23.50 -17.78
CA VAL A 60 -17.45 23.08 -17.68
C VAL A 60 -17.52 21.57 -17.66
N GLN A 61 -17.47 20.96 -18.84
CA GLN A 61 -17.12 19.56 -18.94
C GLN A 61 -15.73 19.44 -18.34
N PRO A 62 -15.46 18.52 -17.40
CA PRO A 62 -14.08 18.11 -17.21
C PRO A 62 -13.58 17.68 -18.59
N SER A 63 -12.53 18.33 -19.08
CA SER A 63 -11.79 17.80 -20.22
C SER A 63 -11.45 16.35 -19.87
N PRO A 64 -11.72 15.35 -20.73
CA PRO A 64 -11.01 14.11 -20.60
C PRO A 64 -9.54 14.48 -20.79
N THR A 65 -8.78 14.51 -19.69
CA THR A 65 -7.33 14.56 -19.80
C THR A 65 -6.97 13.35 -20.65
N PRO A 66 -6.34 13.54 -21.83
CA PRO A 66 -5.90 12.41 -22.61
C PRO A 66 -4.99 11.59 -21.71
N THR A 67 -5.42 10.37 -21.38
CA THR A 67 -4.57 9.37 -20.75
C THR A 67 -3.33 9.30 -21.61
N VAL A 68 -2.22 9.85 -21.10
CA VAL A 68 -0.92 9.48 -21.62
C VAL A 68 -0.89 7.99 -21.36
N VAL A 69 -1.05 7.18 -22.41
CA VAL A 69 -0.69 5.75 -22.34
C VAL A 69 0.83 5.74 -22.31
N LEU A 70 1.35 6.15 -21.17
CA LEU A 70 2.63 5.72 -20.71
C LEU A 70 2.48 4.22 -20.53
N GLY A 71 3.32 3.44 -21.21
CA GLY A 71 3.19 2.00 -21.15
C GLY A 71 3.31 1.55 -19.70
N ASP A 72 2.22 1.03 -19.14
CA ASP A 72 2.25 0.32 -17.86
C ASP A 72 3.40 -0.69 -17.91
N HIS A 73 4.35 -0.60 -16.99
CA HIS A 73 5.45 -1.55 -16.90
C HIS A 73 5.14 -2.65 -15.88
N TYR A 74 3.91 -3.18 -15.89
CA TYR A 74 3.53 -4.42 -15.21
C TYR A 74 4.27 -5.64 -15.79
N VAL A 75 5.58 -5.67 -15.62
CA VAL A 75 6.52 -6.62 -16.21
C VAL A 75 6.93 -7.69 -15.22
N MET A 76 6.58 -7.55 -13.95
CA MET A 76 6.95 -8.45 -12.87
C MET A 76 5.76 -9.33 -12.44
N GLU A 77 6.00 -10.64 -12.33
CA GLU A 77 5.09 -11.58 -11.68
C GLU A 77 5.09 -11.39 -10.15
N ARG A 78 4.26 -12.16 -9.43
CA ARG A 78 4.25 -12.11 -7.96
C ARG A 78 5.45 -12.86 -7.36
N PRO A 79 6.08 -12.31 -6.29
CA PRO A 79 7.20 -12.97 -5.63
C PRO A 79 6.76 -14.12 -4.71
N ILE A 80 5.46 -14.27 -4.46
CA ILE A 80 4.87 -15.32 -3.64
C ILE A 80 3.84 -16.08 -4.47
N TYR A 81 3.94 -17.40 -4.51
CA TYR A 81 2.95 -18.24 -5.17
C TYR A 81 1.64 -18.26 -4.38
N ARG A 82 0.50 -18.29 -5.07
CA ARG A 82 -0.80 -18.50 -4.42
C ARG A 82 -1.03 -19.97 -4.09
N ASP A 83 -0.96 -20.34 -2.81
CA ASP A 83 -1.32 -21.70 -2.37
C ASP A 83 -2.38 -21.67 -1.24
N ALA A 84 -3.09 -22.77 -1.05
CA ALA A 84 -3.96 -22.99 0.09
C ALA A 84 -3.18 -23.02 1.42
N THR A 85 -1.88 -23.31 1.39
CA THR A 85 -1.04 -23.49 2.59
C THR A 85 -0.43 -22.19 3.14
N ASN A 86 -0.29 -21.14 2.32
CA ASN A 86 0.18 -19.80 2.75
C ASN A 86 -0.96 -18.81 2.96
N GLY A 87 -2.21 -19.29 3.10
CA GLY A 87 -3.37 -18.45 3.34
C GLY A 87 -3.77 -17.56 2.15
N ARG A 88 -3.23 -17.79 0.94
CA ARG A 88 -3.42 -16.95 -0.26
C ARG A 88 -2.91 -15.51 -0.10
N SER A 89 -1.85 -15.28 0.69
CA SER A 89 -1.30 -13.94 0.92
C SER A 89 -0.21 -13.58 -0.10
N ASP A 90 -0.60 -13.55 -1.37
CA ASP A 90 0.19 -13.00 -2.49
C ASP A 90 -0.13 -11.52 -2.76
N TRP A 91 -0.78 -10.88 -1.78
CA TRP A 91 -1.15 -9.47 -1.78
C TRP A 91 -0.06 -8.67 -1.07
N VAL A 92 0.19 -7.49 -1.60
CA VAL A 92 0.94 -6.46 -0.88
C VAL A 92 0.15 -6.07 0.38
N ASP A 93 0.83 -6.05 1.52
CA ASP A 93 0.30 -5.53 2.77
C ASP A 93 0.08 -4.02 2.64
N ARG A 94 -1.17 -3.59 2.80
CA ARG A 94 -1.59 -2.19 2.66
C ARG A 94 -1.45 -1.40 3.97
N THR A 95 -1.01 -2.02 5.07
CA THR A 95 -0.80 -1.34 6.35
C THR A 95 0.54 -0.61 6.46
N TYR A 96 1.49 -0.93 5.58
CA TYR A 96 2.79 -0.26 5.47
C TYR A 96 3.25 -0.32 3.99
N PRO A 97 2.57 0.40 3.09
CA PRO A 97 2.90 0.41 1.66
C PRO A 97 4.17 1.24 1.39
N TYR A 98 4.69 1.19 0.16
CA TYR A 98 5.79 2.04 -0.29
C TYR A 98 5.50 3.52 -0.02
N GLY A 99 6.49 4.24 0.49
CA GLY A 99 6.36 5.65 0.90
C GLY A 99 5.52 5.86 2.16
N GLY A 100 4.88 4.84 2.72
CA GLY A 100 4.06 4.95 3.92
C GLY A 100 4.88 4.95 5.21
N THR A 101 4.33 5.55 6.27
CA THR A 101 4.93 5.65 7.62
C THR A 101 4.14 4.90 8.69
N GLN A 102 3.09 4.15 8.31
CA GLN A 102 2.14 3.55 9.24
C GLN A 102 1.58 4.61 10.23
N TYR A 103 0.89 5.63 9.71
CA TYR A 103 0.35 6.73 10.52
C TYR A 103 1.41 7.49 11.34
N GLY A 104 2.64 7.58 10.84
CA GLY A 104 3.76 8.22 11.54
C GLY A 104 4.41 7.37 12.65
N GLU A 105 4.04 6.10 12.79
CA GLU A 105 4.64 5.19 13.78
C GLU A 105 5.97 4.57 13.33
N ARG A 106 6.30 4.68 12.04
CA ARG A 106 7.51 4.14 11.40
C ARG A 106 8.14 5.14 10.45
N GLU A 107 9.41 4.89 10.13
CA GLU A 107 10.13 5.56 9.04
C GLU A 107 9.41 5.33 7.69
N VAL A 108 9.80 6.08 6.66
CA VAL A 108 9.24 5.89 5.31
C VAL A 108 9.66 4.54 4.75
N HIS A 109 8.68 3.78 4.25
CA HIS A 109 8.91 2.45 3.73
C HIS A 109 9.46 2.47 2.28
N HIS A 110 10.60 1.83 2.05
CA HIS A 110 11.28 1.81 0.76
C HIS A 110 10.95 0.59 -0.12
N GLY A 111 9.94 -0.20 0.28
CA GLY A 111 9.49 -1.39 -0.44
C GLY A 111 8.00 -1.66 -0.23
N VAL A 112 7.62 -2.92 -0.39
CA VAL A 112 6.31 -3.45 -0.01
C VAL A 112 6.49 -4.77 0.73
N GLU A 113 5.53 -5.09 1.58
CA GLU A 113 5.55 -6.32 2.37
C GLU A 113 4.57 -7.38 1.85
N PHE A 114 4.95 -8.65 1.94
CA PHE A 114 4.07 -9.80 1.72
C PHE A 114 4.05 -10.69 2.98
N ALA A 115 3.09 -10.48 3.87
CA ALA A 115 2.93 -11.26 5.08
C ALA A 115 2.63 -12.74 4.77
N ASN A 116 3.54 -13.64 5.14
CA ASN A 116 3.47 -15.06 4.81
C ASN A 116 4.11 -15.92 5.91
N PRO A 117 3.67 -17.18 6.11
CA PRO A 117 4.33 -18.08 7.03
C PRO A 117 5.81 -18.28 6.68
N ARG A 118 6.66 -18.48 7.70
CA ARG A 118 8.05 -18.90 7.49
C ARG A 118 8.12 -20.10 6.56
N PHE A 119 9.20 -20.17 5.80
CA PHE A 119 9.50 -21.21 4.83
C PHE A 119 8.59 -21.22 3.58
N THR A 120 7.66 -20.26 3.44
CA THR A 120 6.93 -20.06 2.17
C THR A 120 7.94 -19.78 1.06
N PRO A 121 7.88 -20.48 -0.09
CA PRO A 121 8.80 -20.23 -1.20
C PRO A 121 8.69 -18.80 -1.73
N VAL A 122 9.84 -18.13 -1.89
CA VAL A 122 9.97 -16.84 -2.56
C VAL A 122 10.45 -17.08 -3.98
N LEU A 123 9.83 -16.42 -4.95
CA LEU A 123 10.06 -16.62 -6.37
C LEU A 123 10.69 -15.38 -7.01
N ALA A 124 11.52 -15.58 -8.03
CA ALA A 124 11.95 -14.52 -8.91
C ALA A 124 10.74 -13.93 -9.66
N VAL A 125 10.55 -12.61 -9.60
CA VAL A 125 9.41 -11.94 -10.25
C VAL A 125 9.57 -11.81 -11.77
N ALA A 126 10.80 -11.86 -12.26
CA ALA A 126 11.12 -11.78 -13.68
C ALA A 126 12.43 -12.53 -13.96
N ASP A 127 12.73 -12.78 -15.24
CA ASP A 127 14.02 -13.29 -15.65
C ASP A 127 15.15 -12.37 -15.16
N GLY A 128 16.22 -12.95 -14.64
CA GLY A 128 17.30 -12.16 -14.06
C GLY A 128 18.56 -12.94 -13.76
N ARG A 129 19.57 -12.21 -13.29
CA ARG A 129 20.83 -12.73 -12.78
C ARG A 129 20.96 -12.36 -11.31
N VAL A 130 21.36 -13.30 -10.47
CA VAL A 130 21.64 -13.03 -9.06
C VAL A 130 22.90 -12.17 -8.95
N VAL A 131 22.78 -10.97 -8.38
CA VAL A 131 23.91 -10.05 -8.13
C VAL A 131 24.27 -9.94 -6.66
N PHE A 132 23.37 -10.36 -5.77
CA PHE A 132 23.63 -10.54 -4.34
C PHE A 132 22.85 -11.74 -3.81
N ALA A 133 23.49 -12.54 -2.95
CA ALA A 133 22.88 -13.66 -2.23
C ALA A 133 23.70 -13.92 -0.94
N GLY A 134 23.20 -13.46 0.19
CA GLY A 134 23.87 -13.59 1.49
C GLY A 134 23.21 -12.78 2.60
N GLU A 135 23.85 -12.75 3.77
CA GLU A 135 23.49 -11.83 4.86
C GLU A 135 23.98 -10.41 4.53
N ASP A 136 23.24 -9.37 4.93
CA ASP A 136 23.60 -7.95 4.77
C ASP A 136 24.32 -7.35 5.99
N ASP A 137 24.92 -8.20 6.83
CA ASP A 137 25.66 -7.80 8.04
C ASP A 137 26.98 -7.05 7.73
N GLN A 138 27.57 -7.28 6.57
CA GLN A 138 28.78 -6.60 6.07
C GLN A 138 28.53 -5.71 4.84
N THR A 139 27.30 -5.68 4.32
CA THR A 139 26.93 -4.89 3.14
C THR A 139 25.79 -3.96 3.51
N LEU A 140 26.02 -2.66 3.43
CA LEU A 140 24.99 -1.67 3.74
C LEU A 140 23.97 -1.61 2.60
N LEU A 141 22.94 -2.46 2.66
CA LEU A 141 21.85 -2.50 1.69
C LEU A 141 20.67 -1.61 2.09
N GLY A 142 20.49 -1.41 3.40
CA GLY A 142 19.47 -0.56 4.01
C GLY A 142 20.08 0.57 4.83
N PRO A 143 19.32 1.19 5.75
CA PRO A 143 19.81 2.31 6.57
C PRO A 143 20.87 1.89 7.61
N THR A 144 20.99 0.59 7.91
CA THR A 144 22.00 0.01 8.83
C THR A 144 22.43 -1.37 8.34
N PHE A 145 23.53 -1.90 8.87
CA PHE A 145 23.92 -3.30 8.69
C PHE A 145 22.92 -4.25 9.34
N ASP A 146 22.77 -5.46 8.80
CA ASP A 146 21.82 -6.49 9.26
C ASP A 146 20.36 -5.99 9.25
N PHE A 147 20.02 -5.09 8.32
CA PHE A 147 18.68 -4.51 8.24
C PHE A 147 17.71 -5.52 7.65
N TYR A 148 18.05 -6.11 6.51
CA TYR A 148 17.21 -7.12 5.85
C TYR A 148 17.57 -8.56 6.27
N GLY A 149 18.75 -8.79 6.85
CA GLY A 149 19.26 -10.12 7.18
C GLY A 149 19.66 -10.88 5.92
N ASN A 150 19.05 -12.04 5.65
CA ASN A 150 19.28 -12.76 4.41
C ASN A 150 18.58 -12.07 3.24
N VAL A 151 19.36 -11.76 2.20
CA VAL A 151 18.90 -11.03 1.02
C VAL A 151 19.29 -11.75 -0.26
N VAL A 152 18.40 -11.66 -1.25
CA VAL A 152 18.73 -11.89 -2.67
C VAL A 152 18.49 -10.59 -3.43
N ILE A 153 19.39 -10.22 -4.34
CA ILE A 153 19.15 -9.15 -5.32
C ILE A 153 19.29 -9.73 -6.72
N LEU A 154 18.30 -9.48 -7.56
CA LEU A 154 18.28 -9.88 -8.97
C LEU A 154 18.46 -8.67 -9.87
N GLU A 155 19.35 -8.77 -10.84
CA GLU A 155 19.45 -7.86 -11.98
C GLU A 155 18.57 -8.36 -13.13
N HIS A 156 17.64 -7.51 -13.57
CA HIS A 156 16.76 -7.80 -14.69
C HIS A 156 17.30 -7.19 -15.98
N HIS A 157 18.40 -7.75 -16.50
CA HIS A 157 19.15 -7.24 -17.67
C HIS A 157 18.36 -6.94 -18.96
N ARG A 158 17.09 -7.37 -19.07
CA ARG A 158 16.20 -7.06 -20.21
C ARG A 158 15.14 -6.00 -19.90
N LEU A 159 15.05 -5.58 -18.65
CA LEU A 159 14.18 -4.52 -18.18
C LEU A 159 15.04 -3.28 -17.98
N LEU A 160 14.56 -2.17 -18.53
CA LEU A 160 15.11 -0.85 -18.28
C LEU A 160 13.99 0.02 -17.72
N SER A 161 14.36 0.93 -16.82
CA SER A 161 13.47 1.99 -16.40
C SER A 161 13.12 2.91 -17.59
N PRO A 162 12.09 3.77 -17.46
CA PRO A 162 11.76 4.76 -18.49
C PRO A 162 12.96 5.64 -18.88
N GLU A 163 13.90 5.88 -17.96
CA GLU A 163 15.12 6.66 -18.17
C GLU A 163 16.27 5.84 -18.79
N GLY A 164 16.06 4.54 -19.04
CA GLY A 164 17.04 3.64 -19.62
C GLY A 164 18.05 3.08 -18.61
N LEU A 165 17.75 3.12 -17.31
CA LEU A 165 18.62 2.59 -16.26
C LEU A 165 18.33 1.11 -15.98
N PRO A 166 19.31 0.32 -15.51
CA PRO A 166 19.10 -1.07 -15.12
C PRO A 166 18.09 -1.19 -13.97
N VAL A 167 17.29 -2.26 -14.01
CA VAL A 167 16.28 -2.56 -12.98
C VAL A 167 16.71 -3.75 -12.15
N TYR A 168 16.53 -3.64 -10.84
CA TYR A 168 16.85 -4.67 -9.85
C TYR A 168 15.66 -4.94 -8.95
N THR A 169 15.62 -6.12 -8.35
CA THR A 169 14.68 -6.43 -7.27
C THR A 169 15.41 -6.99 -6.06
N LEU A 170 15.04 -6.51 -4.87
CA LEU A 170 15.56 -6.97 -3.58
C LEU A 170 14.49 -7.81 -2.88
N TYR A 171 14.92 -8.93 -2.30
CA TYR A 171 14.10 -9.86 -1.53
C TYR A 171 14.73 -10.00 -0.14
N GLY A 172 14.16 -9.33 0.85
CA GLY A 172 14.68 -9.25 2.21
C GLY A 172 13.99 -10.21 3.21
N HIS A 173 14.54 -10.25 4.42
CA HIS A 173 14.04 -11.02 5.56
C HIS A 173 13.94 -12.54 5.32
N LEU A 174 14.77 -13.10 4.44
CA LEU A 174 14.66 -14.51 4.08
C LEU A 174 15.10 -15.43 5.24
N GLN A 175 14.46 -16.59 5.36
CA GLN A 175 14.90 -17.64 6.28
C GLN A 175 16.01 -18.50 5.66
N GLU A 176 15.93 -18.72 4.36
CA GLU A 176 16.83 -19.55 3.56
C GLU A 176 17.04 -18.89 2.20
N ILE A 177 18.29 -18.86 1.76
CA ILE A 177 18.69 -18.42 0.42
C ILE A 177 18.85 -19.68 -0.45
N GLY A 178 18.20 -19.70 -1.61
CA GLY A 178 18.14 -20.86 -2.49
C GLY A 178 18.98 -20.75 -3.76
N VAL A 179 19.74 -19.68 -3.91
CA VAL A 179 20.53 -19.34 -5.11
C VAL A 179 21.90 -18.77 -4.73
N GLU A 180 22.82 -18.77 -5.68
CA GLU A 180 24.17 -18.22 -5.53
C GLU A 180 24.40 -17.03 -6.47
N VAL A 181 25.33 -16.14 -6.12
CA VAL A 181 25.70 -15.01 -6.97
C VAL A 181 26.15 -15.52 -8.34
N GLY A 182 25.52 -14.99 -9.38
CA GLY A 182 25.79 -15.31 -10.77
C GLY A 182 24.85 -16.34 -11.40
N ASP A 183 23.98 -16.97 -10.61
CA ASP A 183 22.90 -17.81 -11.13
C ASP A 183 21.98 -17.01 -12.07
N ILE A 184 21.49 -17.69 -13.11
CA ILE A 184 20.46 -17.18 -14.00
C ILE A 184 19.14 -17.81 -13.58
N VAL A 185 18.16 -16.97 -13.27
CA VAL A 185 16.83 -17.38 -12.83
C VAL A 185 15.78 -16.93 -13.84
N HIS A 186 14.73 -17.72 -13.96
CA HIS A 186 13.54 -17.36 -14.73
C HIS A 186 12.40 -16.96 -13.80
N ALA A 187 11.47 -16.15 -14.31
CA ALA A 187 10.26 -15.80 -13.57
C ALA A 187 9.59 -17.06 -12.98
N GLY A 188 9.24 -17.01 -11.69
CA GLY A 188 8.65 -18.13 -10.95
C GLY A 188 9.64 -19.18 -10.43
N ASN A 189 10.95 -19.08 -10.70
CA ASN A 189 11.94 -19.94 -10.07
C ASN A 189 12.02 -19.61 -8.56
N PRO A 190 12.03 -20.62 -7.67
CA PRO A 190 12.29 -20.39 -6.25
C PRO A 190 13.70 -19.86 -6.04
N ILE A 191 13.83 -18.77 -5.28
CA ILE A 191 15.12 -18.13 -4.97
C ILE A 191 15.45 -18.13 -3.47
N GLY A 192 14.47 -18.48 -2.63
CA GLY A 192 14.63 -18.52 -1.19
C GLY A 192 13.32 -18.85 -0.51
N LYS A 193 13.27 -18.60 0.80
CA LYS A 193 12.04 -18.79 1.58
C LYS A 193 11.83 -17.66 2.57
N VAL A 194 10.57 -17.29 2.77
CA VAL A 194 10.13 -16.28 3.74
C VAL A 194 10.69 -16.60 5.12
N GLY A 195 11.17 -15.56 5.81
CA GLY A 195 11.66 -15.62 7.18
C GLY A 195 11.34 -14.33 7.91
N ASP A 196 12.17 -14.03 8.90
CA ASP A 196 12.20 -12.77 9.65
C ASP A 196 13.62 -12.48 10.16
N SER A 197 14.63 -12.76 9.31
CA SER A 197 16.01 -12.35 9.59
C SER A 197 16.18 -10.84 9.56
N GLY A 198 17.25 -10.32 10.17
CA GLY A 198 17.48 -8.88 10.27
C GLY A 198 16.44 -8.21 11.18
N ILE A 199 16.01 -7.01 10.80
CA ILE A 199 15.03 -6.22 11.56
C ILE A 199 13.62 -6.51 11.05
N ALA A 200 13.02 -7.62 11.49
CA ALA A 200 11.66 -8.01 11.17
C ALA A 200 10.82 -8.32 12.43
N ILE A 201 9.60 -7.80 12.49
CA ILE A 201 8.68 -8.01 13.64
C ILE A 201 8.07 -9.43 13.63
N GLY A 202 8.02 -10.06 12.48
CA GLY A 202 7.54 -11.43 12.29
C GLY A 202 7.67 -11.86 10.83
N PRO A 203 7.19 -13.08 10.48
CA PRO A 203 7.45 -13.64 9.16
C PRO A 203 6.77 -12.89 8.01
N HIS A 204 7.58 -12.37 7.08
CA HIS A 204 7.13 -11.72 5.85
C HIS A 204 8.27 -11.64 4.82
N LEU A 205 7.93 -11.34 3.57
CA LEU A 205 8.89 -10.94 2.55
C LEU A 205 8.84 -9.42 2.38
N HIS A 206 9.98 -8.77 2.56
CA HIS A 206 10.20 -7.40 2.11
C HIS A 206 10.69 -7.41 0.66
N PHE A 207 10.03 -6.63 -0.19
CA PHE A 207 10.28 -6.59 -1.63
C PHE A 207 10.46 -5.17 -2.11
N GLU A 208 11.54 -4.92 -2.83
CA GLU A 208 11.82 -3.62 -3.45
C GLU A 208 12.06 -3.77 -4.94
N VAL A 209 11.74 -2.71 -5.67
CA VAL A 209 12.28 -2.45 -7.00
C VAL A 209 13.32 -1.35 -6.86
N ARG A 210 14.53 -1.54 -7.41
CA ARG A 210 15.60 -0.53 -7.44
C ARG A 210 15.99 -0.22 -8.88
N VAL A 211 16.32 1.04 -9.15
CA VAL A 211 16.71 1.51 -10.48
C VAL A 211 18.09 2.17 -10.43
N GLY A 212 19.00 1.74 -11.31
CA GLY A 212 20.34 2.32 -11.43
C GLY A 212 21.38 1.60 -10.58
N ASP A 213 21.24 1.61 -9.25
CA ASP A 213 22.19 0.98 -8.31
C ASP A 213 21.47 -0.04 -7.40
N PRO A 214 21.82 -1.34 -7.46
CA PRO A 214 21.21 -2.35 -6.59
C PRO A 214 21.57 -2.20 -5.10
N PHE A 215 22.68 -1.53 -4.79
CA PHE A 215 23.21 -1.40 -3.42
C PHE A 215 22.82 -0.08 -2.75
N ASP A 216 22.22 0.86 -3.49
CA ASP A 216 21.77 2.14 -2.96
C ASP A 216 20.34 2.03 -2.41
N TYR A 217 20.19 2.24 -1.11
CA TYR A 217 18.89 2.24 -0.42
C TYR A 217 17.94 3.33 -0.96
N SER A 218 18.48 4.45 -1.44
CA SER A 218 17.69 5.55 -2.00
C SER A 218 17.27 5.33 -3.46
N ALA A 219 17.66 4.22 -4.09
CA ALA A 219 17.38 3.96 -5.50
C ALA A 219 16.03 3.26 -5.75
N THR A 220 15.14 3.20 -4.75
CA THR A 220 13.90 2.42 -4.83
C THR A 220 12.82 3.09 -5.67
N ARG A 221 11.88 2.28 -6.18
CA ARG A 221 10.66 2.70 -6.87
C ARG A 221 9.48 1.90 -6.32
N ASN A 222 8.28 2.46 -6.46
CA ASN A 222 7.07 1.85 -5.93
C ASN A 222 6.72 0.52 -6.64
N PRO A 223 6.78 -0.63 -5.95
CA PRO A 223 6.52 -1.93 -6.56
C PRO A 223 5.12 -2.13 -7.16
N ASP A 224 4.10 -1.36 -6.74
CA ASP A 224 2.74 -1.46 -7.28
C ASP A 224 2.66 -1.12 -8.79
N LEU A 225 3.61 -0.34 -9.30
CA LEU A 225 3.66 0.03 -10.72
C LEU A 225 4.39 -1.02 -11.58
N TRP A 226 5.14 -1.93 -10.95
CA TRP A 226 5.96 -2.95 -11.61
C TRP A 226 5.34 -4.35 -11.56
N LEU A 227 4.68 -4.67 -10.45
CA LEU A 227 3.99 -5.93 -10.24
C LEU A 227 2.72 -5.99 -11.08
N LYS A 228 2.50 -7.12 -11.75
CA LYS A 228 1.24 -7.40 -12.45
C LYS A 228 0.09 -7.42 -11.44
N PRO A 229 -0.94 -6.59 -11.64
CA PRO A 229 -2.15 -6.69 -10.84
C PRO A 229 -2.87 -8.01 -11.15
N TRP A 230 -3.66 -8.50 -10.20
CA TRP A 230 -4.49 -9.67 -10.44
C TRP A 230 -5.51 -9.41 -11.56
N ARG A 231 -5.94 -10.48 -12.25
CA ARG A 231 -7.02 -10.36 -13.24
C ARG A 231 -8.27 -9.77 -12.57
N GLY A 232 -8.80 -8.69 -13.16
CA GLY A 232 -9.92 -7.94 -12.60
C GLY A 232 -9.52 -6.84 -11.62
N PHE A 233 -8.22 -6.52 -11.51
CA PHE A 233 -7.66 -5.48 -10.66
C PHE A 233 -6.77 -4.56 -11.48
N GLY A 234 -6.66 -3.30 -11.07
CA GLY A 234 -5.72 -2.30 -11.59
C GLY A 234 -5.00 -1.59 -10.44
N THR A 235 -4.34 -0.49 -10.78
CA THR A 235 -3.65 0.38 -9.83
C THR A 235 -4.20 1.80 -9.95
N LEU A 236 -4.52 2.43 -8.83
CA LEU A 236 -4.71 3.88 -8.78
C LEU A 236 -3.37 4.50 -8.39
N ALA A 237 -2.84 5.42 -9.18
CA ALA A 237 -1.67 6.22 -8.85
C ALA A 237 -2.02 7.71 -9.00
N GLY A 238 -1.19 8.58 -8.46
CA GLY A 238 -1.39 9.99 -8.70
C GLY A 238 -0.39 10.89 -8.01
N PHE A 239 -0.58 12.19 -8.22
CA PHE A 239 0.21 13.23 -7.60
C PHE A 239 -0.70 14.21 -6.88
N VAL A 240 -0.49 14.36 -5.57
CA VAL A 240 -1.18 15.36 -4.75
C VAL A 240 -0.24 16.53 -4.49
N SER A 241 -0.67 17.73 -4.85
CA SER A 241 0.07 18.97 -4.65
C SER A 241 -0.70 19.98 -3.83
N ASP A 242 0.02 20.97 -3.30
CA ASP A 242 -0.56 22.18 -2.74
C ASP A 242 -0.93 23.18 -3.85
N ILE A 243 -1.41 24.36 -3.46
CA ILE A 243 -1.82 25.41 -4.41
C ILE A 243 -0.66 25.96 -5.26
N GLU A 244 0.58 25.77 -4.81
CA GLU A 244 1.80 26.21 -5.50
C GLU A 244 2.39 25.12 -6.40
N GLY A 245 1.88 23.88 -6.30
CA GLY A 245 2.31 22.73 -7.07
C GLY A 245 3.37 21.88 -6.36
N ASN A 246 3.67 22.17 -5.09
CA ASN A 246 4.60 21.38 -4.29
C ASN A 246 3.93 20.07 -3.85
N PRO A 247 4.67 18.94 -3.77
CA PRO A 247 4.12 17.67 -3.29
C PRO A 247 3.63 17.79 -1.84
N VAL A 248 2.44 17.27 -1.57
CA VAL A 248 1.89 17.17 -0.21
C VAL A 248 2.17 15.78 0.34
N TYR A 249 2.86 15.71 1.47
CA TYR A 249 3.28 14.45 2.10
C TYR A 249 2.36 14.01 3.23
N GLY A 250 2.27 12.69 3.44
CA GLY A 250 1.58 12.07 4.57
C GLY A 250 0.06 12.25 4.65
N ILE A 251 -0.62 12.69 3.58
CA ILE A 251 -2.07 12.88 3.61
C ILE A 251 -2.84 11.61 3.26
N VAL A 252 -3.95 11.38 3.95
CA VAL A 252 -4.82 10.22 3.73
C VAL A 252 -5.73 10.44 2.53
N ILE A 253 -5.77 9.46 1.63
CA ILE A 253 -6.65 9.40 0.48
C ILE A 253 -7.61 8.24 0.69
N THR A 254 -8.90 8.54 0.82
CA THR A 254 -9.94 7.50 0.89
C THR A 254 -10.37 7.11 -0.52
N VAL A 255 -10.43 5.81 -0.78
CA VAL A 255 -10.84 5.21 -2.06
C VAL A 255 -11.99 4.25 -1.80
N GLN A 256 -13.19 4.62 -2.25
CA GLN A 256 -14.41 3.91 -1.90
C GLN A 256 -15.27 3.56 -3.13
N SER A 257 -15.73 2.31 -3.20
CA SER A 257 -16.85 1.89 -4.04
C SER A 257 -17.93 1.24 -3.18
N GLU A 258 -19.00 0.73 -3.78
CA GLU A 258 -20.02 -0.05 -3.06
C GLU A 258 -19.44 -1.33 -2.41
N ARG A 259 -18.33 -1.84 -2.92
CA ARG A 259 -17.75 -3.14 -2.54
C ARG A 259 -16.46 -3.02 -1.73
N VAL A 260 -15.75 -1.90 -1.89
CA VAL A 260 -14.40 -1.71 -1.39
C VAL A 260 -14.34 -0.38 -0.67
N TRP A 261 -13.76 -0.39 0.51
CA TRP A 261 -13.33 0.81 1.21
C TRP A 261 -11.87 0.60 1.60
N ARG A 262 -11.00 1.49 1.14
CA ARG A 262 -9.56 1.46 1.41
C ARG A 262 -9.03 2.88 1.59
N GLU A 263 -7.91 2.95 2.27
CA GLU A 263 -7.10 4.16 2.36
C GLU A 263 -5.75 3.89 1.68
N THR A 264 -5.22 4.94 1.06
CA THR A 264 -3.80 5.05 0.74
C THR A 264 -3.31 6.42 1.22
N TYR A 265 -2.02 6.67 1.07
CA TYR A 265 -1.36 7.85 1.59
C TYR A 265 -0.45 8.42 0.52
N THR A 266 -0.32 9.75 0.50
CA THR A 266 0.87 10.30 -0.14
C THR A 266 2.12 9.87 0.63
N TYR A 267 3.25 9.81 -0.08
CA TYR A 267 4.54 9.45 0.49
C TYR A 267 4.81 10.32 1.74
N GLY A 268 5.53 9.76 2.71
CA GLY A 268 5.78 10.42 3.99
C GLY A 268 6.77 11.58 3.90
N ASP A 269 7.70 11.52 2.94
CA ASP A 269 8.70 12.53 2.64
C ASP A 269 9.34 12.29 1.26
N ASP A 270 10.46 12.95 0.97
CA ASP A 270 11.24 12.88 -0.27
C ASP A 270 12.38 11.83 -0.26
N SER A 271 12.42 10.94 0.74
CA SER A 271 13.41 9.85 0.80
C SER A 271 13.13 8.71 -0.18
N VAL A 272 11.90 8.62 -0.68
CA VAL A 272 11.44 7.68 -1.70
C VAL A 272 11.24 8.37 -3.03
N ASN A 273 11.24 7.61 -4.12
CA ASN A 273 11.17 8.17 -5.46
C ASN A 273 9.87 7.79 -6.15
N SER A 274 9.29 8.78 -6.83
CA SER A 274 8.31 8.53 -7.89
C SER A 274 8.92 7.70 -9.01
N ASP A 275 8.08 6.93 -9.67
CA ASP A 275 8.41 6.41 -10.99
C ASP A 275 8.46 7.56 -12.00
N PRO A 276 9.56 7.79 -12.75
CA PRO A 276 9.66 8.99 -13.58
C PRO A 276 8.76 8.97 -14.81
N ALA A 277 8.13 7.82 -15.11
CA ALA A 277 7.03 7.78 -16.04
C ALA A 277 5.82 8.53 -15.46
N TRP A 278 5.43 8.22 -14.24
CA TRP A 278 4.19 8.70 -13.64
C TRP A 278 4.35 9.98 -12.82
N GLY A 279 5.48 10.16 -12.14
CA GLY A 279 5.69 11.27 -11.21
C GLY A 279 4.77 11.18 -9.99
N GLU A 280 4.37 9.97 -9.58
CA GLU A 280 3.39 9.76 -8.53
C GLU A 280 3.98 10.03 -7.15
N ASN A 281 3.17 10.57 -6.23
CA ASN A 281 3.48 10.59 -4.81
C ASN A 281 2.50 9.74 -3.98
N PHE A 282 1.65 8.93 -4.63
CA PHE A 282 0.89 7.87 -3.99
C PHE A 282 0.53 6.77 -4.99
N THR A 283 0.31 5.56 -4.47
CA THR A 283 -0.28 4.45 -5.22
C THR A 283 -1.26 3.65 -4.36
N LEU A 284 -2.17 2.95 -5.02
CA LEU A 284 -2.98 1.89 -4.46
C LEU A 284 -3.14 0.81 -5.52
N GLY A 285 -2.18 -0.11 -5.55
CA GLY A 285 -2.26 -1.32 -6.37
C GLY A 285 -3.33 -2.29 -5.89
N ASP A 286 -3.55 -3.34 -6.67
CA ASP A 286 -4.48 -4.42 -6.34
C ASP A 286 -5.88 -3.93 -5.99
N LEU A 287 -6.34 -2.92 -6.70
CA LEU A 287 -7.67 -2.35 -6.55
C LEU A 287 -8.61 -3.01 -7.58
N PRO A 288 -9.71 -3.66 -7.17
CA PRO A 288 -10.64 -4.28 -8.11
C PRO A 288 -11.10 -3.29 -9.18
N ALA A 289 -11.32 -3.74 -10.40
CA ALA A 289 -11.90 -2.88 -11.42
C ALA A 289 -13.31 -2.45 -10.98
N ASP A 290 -13.51 -1.14 -10.86
CA ASP A 290 -14.72 -0.48 -10.39
C ASP A 290 -14.61 1.04 -10.62
N ASP A 291 -15.73 1.74 -10.42
CA ASP A 291 -15.72 3.19 -10.25
C ASP A 291 -15.55 3.53 -8.76
N TYR A 292 -14.55 4.36 -8.46
CA TYR A 292 -14.20 4.72 -7.09
C TYR A 292 -14.46 6.19 -6.81
N ASP A 293 -15.13 6.46 -5.72
CA ASP A 293 -15.16 7.77 -5.08
C ASP A 293 -13.85 7.97 -4.32
N VAL A 294 -12.99 8.83 -4.87
CA VAL A 294 -11.68 9.17 -4.31
C VAL A 294 -11.79 10.53 -3.65
N PHE A 295 -11.51 10.62 -2.35
CA PHE A 295 -11.62 11.88 -1.63
C PHE A 295 -10.57 12.05 -0.54
N ILE A 296 -10.30 13.33 -0.24
CA ILE A 296 -9.36 13.77 0.79
C ILE A 296 -10.10 14.70 1.74
N ARG A 297 -9.86 14.52 3.04
CA ARG A 297 -10.35 15.40 4.10
C ARG A 297 -9.17 15.94 4.90
N ASP A 298 -9.33 17.12 5.48
CA ASP A 298 -8.40 17.64 6.49
C ASP A 298 -8.61 16.98 7.86
N GLU A 299 -7.81 17.38 8.84
CA GLU A 299 -7.87 16.87 10.22
C GLU A 299 -9.21 17.14 10.92
N ASP A 300 -9.89 18.23 10.55
CA ASP A 300 -11.23 18.59 11.04
C ASP A 300 -12.36 17.82 10.32
N GLY A 301 -12.01 17.01 9.32
CA GLY A 301 -12.94 16.22 8.52
C GLY A 301 -13.63 17.00 7.40
N GLN A 302 -13.22 18.23 7.11
CA GLN A 302 -13.71 19.00 5.98
C GLN A 302 -13.21 18.38 4.67
N LEU A 303 -14.10 18.30 3.68
CA LEU A 303 -13.77 17.77 2.36
C LEU A 303 -12.88 18.75 1.60
N LEU A 304 -11.68 18.33 1.21
CA LEU A 304 -10.75 19.11 0.39
C LEU A 304 -10.84 18.76 -1.09
N PHE A 305 -11.04 17.48 -1.40
CA PHE A 305 -11.11 16.96 -2.76
C PHE A 305 -12.08 15.78 -2.84
N ARG A 306 -12.77 15.61 -3.98
CA ARG A 306 -13.58 14.44 -4.29
C ARG A 306 -13.74 14.28 -5.80
N GLU A 307 -13.46 13.09 -6.32
CA GLU A 307 -13.66 12.74 -7.73
C GLU A 307 -14.10 11.28 -7.89
N LEU A 308 -14.89 11.01 -8.92
CA LEU A 308 -15.22 9.64 -9.33
C LEU A 308 -14.19 9.17 -10.36
N VAL A 309 -13.41 8.16 -9.99
CA VAL A 309 -12.25 7.69 -10.75
C VAL A 309 -12.46 6.23 -11.18
N PRO A 310 -12.49 5.94 -12.50
CA PRO A 310 -12.60 4.58 -12.99
C PRO A 310 -11.26 3.85 -12.88
N VAL A 311 -11.27 2.64 -12.32
CA VAL A 311 -10.10 1.75 -12.28
C VAL A 311 -10.35 0.58 -13.20
N GLU A 312 -9.49 0.42 -14.21
CA GLU A 312 -9.60 -0.66 -15.19
C GLU A 312 -8.70 -1.85 -14.83
N SER A 313 -9.16 -3.05 -15.20
CA SER A 313 -8.37 -4.27 -14.98
C SER A 313 -7.09 -4.23 -15.82
N GLY A 314 -5.95 -4.41 -15.17
CA GLY A 314 -4.64 -4.51 -15.81
C GLY A 314 -4.08 -3.17 -16.28
N GLN A 315 -4.59 -2.04 -15.75
CA GLN A 315 -4.13 -0.70 -16.09
C GLN A 315 -3.82 0.12 -14.84
N THR A 316 -2.91 1.09 -14.99
CA THR A 316 -2.75 2.18 -14.03
C THR A 316 -3.69 3.32 -14.42
N THR A 317 -4.59 3.69 -13.51
CA THR A 317 -5.31 4.96 -13.59
C THR A 317 -4.51 6.01 -12.82
N PHE A 318 -4.19 7.13 -13.47
CA PHE A 318 -3.46 8.24 -12.85
C PHE A 318 -4.37 9.46 -12.65
N ILE A 319 -4.28 10.10 -11.48
CA ILE A 319 -4.99 11.35 -11.17
C ILE A 319 -4.04 12.41 -10.59
N GLU A 320 -4.26 13.66 -10.95
CA GLU A 320 -3.59 14.82 -10.35
C GLU A 320 -4.57 15.53 -9.42
N ILE A 321 -4.14 15.81 -8.20
CA ILE A 321 -4.97 16.44 -7.17
C ILE A 321 -4.25 17.70 -6.69
N GLN A 322 -4.83 18.87 -6.94
CA GLN A 322 -4.37 20.12 -6.33
C GLN A 322 -5.26 20.47 -5.14
N LEU A 323 -4.68 20.47 -3.94
CA LEU A 323 -5.38 20.82 -2.72
C LEU A 323 -5.39 22.35 -2.51
N PRO A 324 -6.49 22.91 -1.97
CA PRO A 324 -6.60 24.33 -1.68
C PRO A 324 -5.89 24.71 -0.36
N ILE A 325 -4.65 24.23 -0.18
CA ILE A 325 -3.81 24.44 1.01
C ILE A 325 -2.46 25.04 0.58
N ASN A 326 -1.74 25.67 1.50
CA ASN A 326 -0.36 26.12 1.31
C ASN A 326 0.52 25.42 2.35
N THR A 327 1.53 24.67 1.89
CA THR A 327 2.44 23.93 2.78
C THR A 327 3.63 24.74 3.29
N GLU A 328 3.89 25.93 2.75
CA GLU A 328 5.01 26.79 3.18
C GLU A 328 4.65 27.73 4.36
N GLU A 329 3.42 27.72 4.88
CA GLU A 329 2.97 28.61 5.97
C GLU A 329 3.07 28.03 7.41
N GLU A 330 3.72 26.86 7.61
CA GLU A 330 3.98 26.28 8.95
C GLU A 330 5.36 26.59 9.55
#